data_AF-A0AA43M5T6-F1
#
_entry.id   AF-A0AA43M5T6-F1
#
_cell.length_a   1.000
_cell.length_b   1.000
_cell.length_c   1.000
_cell.angle_alpha   90.00
_cell.angle_beta   90.00
_cell.angle_gamma   90.00
#
_symmetry.space_group_name_H-M   'P 1'
#
loop_
_entity.id
_entity.type
_entity.pdbx_description
1 polymer ?
#
loop_
_entity_poly.entity_id
_entity_poly.type
_entity_poly.pdbx_seq_one_letter_code
_entity_poly.pdbx_strand_id
1 'polypeptide(L)' 'MGNDEHRDRIEQARQELNRLALEYGVQDIRVLRQSVKLDALLNEYTDCLTDKDDMPY' A
#
# COMPACT_ATOMS: atom_id res chain seq x y z
N MET A 1 3.83 8.97 -16.75
CA MET A 1 2.66 9.56 -16.07
C MET A 1 1.83 8.45 -15.42
N GLY A 2 2.46 7.56 -14.63
CA GLY A 2 1.81 6.34 -14.11
C GLY A 2 2.06 6.06 -12.62
N ASN A 3 3.14 6.59 -12.03
CA ASN A 3 3.46 6.35 -10.62
C ASN A 3 2.56 7.10 -9.64
N ASP A 4 2.01 8.25 -10.04
CA ASP A 4 1.10 9.03 -9.17
C ASP A 4 -0.19 8.28 -8.88
N GLU A 5 -0.79 7.60 -9.86
CA GLU A 5 -2.07 6.90 -9.66
C GLU A 5 -1.93 5.68 -8.73
N HIS A 6 -0.77 5.00 -8.78
CA HIS A 6 -0.46 3.92 -7.83
C HIS A 6 -0.22 4.46 -6.42
N ARG A 7 0.50 5.59 -6.28
CA ARG A 7 0.70 6.24 -4.98
C ARG A 7 -0.62 6.72 -4.39
N ASP A 8 -1.47 7.38 -5.16
CA ASP A 8 -2.78 7.85 -4.71
C ASP A 8 -3.64 6.67 -4.19
N ARG A 9 -3.66 5.55 -4.93
CA ARG A 9 -4.39 4.34 -4.50
C ARG A 9 -3.86 3.76 -3.20
N ILE A 10 -2.54 3.74 -3.03
CA ILE A 10 -1.88 3.30 -1.79
C ILE A 10 -2.21 4.24 -0.64
N GLU A 11 -2.15 5.55 -0.86
CA GLU A 11 -2.38 6.56 0.17
C GLU A 11 -3.85 6.55 0.64
N GLN A 12 -4.79 6.39 -0.29
CA GLN A 12 -6.21 6.19 0.01
C GLN A 12 -6.44 4.91 0.81
N ALA A 13 -5.90 3.78 0.36
CA ALA A 13 -6.04 2.51 1.07
C ALA A 13 -5.39 2.55 2.47
N ARG A 14 -4.31 3.31 2.64
CA ARG A 14 -3.64 3.56 3.93
C ARG A 14 -4.46 4.44 4.85
N GLN A 15 -5.08 5.50 4.34
CA GLN A 15 -6.01 6.33 5.13
C GLN A 15 -7.24 5.54 5.58
N GLU A 16 -7.80 4.71 4.69
CA GLU A 16 -8.94 3.85 5.01
C GLU A 16 -8.57 2.82 6.09
N LEU A 17 -7.39 2.21 5.96
CA LEU A 17 -6.86 1.31 6.98
C LEU A 17 -6.63 2.02 8.32
N ASN A 18 -6.05 3.22 8.31
CA ASN A 18 -5.82 4.01 9.52
C ASN A 18 -7.14 4.35 10.21
N ARG A 19 -8.17 4.72 9.44
CA ARG A 19 -9.51 4.99 9.96
C ARG A 19 -10.13 3.75 10.59
N LEU A 20 -10.05 2.59 9.92
CA LEU A 20 -10.54 1.32 10.46
C LEU A 20 -9.75 0.89 11.70
N ALA A 21 -8.44 1.12 11.73
CA ALA A 21 -7.60 0.83 12.90
C ALA A 21 -7.92 1.74 14.08
N LEU A 22 -8.32 2.99 13.84
CA LEU A 22 -8.75 3.92 14.88
C LEU A 22 -10.16 3.55 15.42
N GLU A 23 -11.05 3.07 14.55
CA GLU A 23 -12.45 2.78 14.88
C GLU A 23 -12.65 1.37 15.48
N TYR A 24 -11.98 0.35 14.94
CA TYR A 24 -12.13 -1.06 15.35
C TYR A 24 -10.89 -1.63 16.06
N GLY A 25 -9.72 -0.99 15.89
CA GLY A 25 -8.45 -1.49 16.41
C GLY A 25 -7.64 -2.26 15.36
N VAL A 26 -6.30 -2.21 15.50
CA VAL A 26 -5.35 -2.87 14.58
C VAL A 26 -5.48 -4.40 14.47
N GLN A 27 -6.17 -5.03 15.41
CA GLN A 27 -6.42 -6.48 15.42
C GLN A 27 -7.76 -6.88 14.78
N ASP A 28 -8.58 -5.94 14.33
CA ASP A 28 -9.83 -6.29 13.65
C ASP A 28 -9.54 -6.95 12.30
N ILE A 29 -10.29 -8.00 11.97
CA ILE A 29 -10.14 -8.77 10.74
C ILE A 29 -10.29 -7.88 9.50
N ARG A 30 -11.11 -6.82 9.56
CA ARG A 30 -11.27 -5.85 8.47
C ARG A 30 -10.01 -5.03 8.26
N VAL A 31 -9.37 -4.60 9.35
CA VAL A 31 -8.10 -3.86 9.31
C VAL A 31 -6.99 -4.75 8.78
N LEU A 32 -6.88 -5.99 9.28
CA LEU A 32 -5.88 -6.96 8.83
C LEU A 32 -6.02 -7.29 7.34
N ARG A 33 -7.26 -7.52 6.88
CA ARG A 33 -7.53 -7.80 5.46
C ARG A 33 -7.24 -6.59 4.57
N GLN A 34 -7.54 -5.38 5.03
CA GLN A 34 -7.17 -4.15 4.35
C GLN A 34 -5.64 -3.98 4.34
N SER A 35 -4.94 -4.36 5.41
CA SER A 35 -3.48 -4.26 5.54
C SER A 35 -2.80 -5.13 4.51
N VAL A 36 -3.19 -6.39 4.42
CA VAL A 36 -2.65 -7.33 3.43
C VAL A 36 -2.85 -6.81 2.01
N LYS A 37 -4.01 -6.20 1.72
CA LYS A 37 -4.29 -5.63 0.40
C LYS A 37 -3.43 -4.41 0.10
N LEU A 38 -3.24 -3.54 1.08
CA LEU A 38 -2.38 -2.36 0.99
C LEU A 38 -0.91 -2.75 0.84
N ASP A 39 -0.43 -3.73 1.62
CA ASP A 39 0.92 -4.28 1.55
C ASP A 39 1.20 -4.89 0.16
N ALA A 40 0.25 -5.61 -0.42
CA ALA A 40 0.40 -6.15 -1.78
C ALA A 40 0.54 -5.03 -2.82
N LEU A 41 -0.28 -3.98 -2.73
CA LEU A 41 -0.20 -2.82 -3.63
C LEU A 41 1.11 -2.03 -3.45
N LEU A 42 1.56 -1.86 -2.22
CA LEU A 42 2.85 -1.26 -1.89
C LEU A 42 3.99 -2.09 -2.47
N ASN A 43 3.96 -3.40 -2.29
CA ASN A 43 5.01 -4.29 -2.77
C ASN A 43 5.07 -4.29 -4.30
N GLU A 44 3.92 -4.29 -4.99
CA GLU A 44 3.85 -4.18 -6.45
C GLU A 44 4.37 -2.82 -6.96
N TYR A 45 4.05 -1.73 -6.25
CA TYR A 45 4.58 -0.40 -6.57
C TYR A 45 6.08 -0.27 -6.31
N THR A 46 6.56 -0.83 -5.20
CA THR A 46 7.99 -0.91 -4.86
C THR A 46 8.71 -1.75 -5.90
N ASP A 47 8.21 -2.93 -6.26
CA ASP A 47 8.80 -3.78 -7.31
C ASP A 47 8.91 -3.03 -8.64
N CYS A 48 7.84 -2.35 -9.07
CA CYS A 48 7.83 -1.50 -10.27
C CYS A 48 8.81 -0.30 -10.22
N LEU A 49 9.11 0.20 -9.01
CA LEU A 49 10.14 1.23 -8.80
C LEU A 49 11.55 0.63 -8.82
N THR A 50 11.73 -0.55 -8.22
CA THR A 50 13.03 -1.20 -8.04
C THR A 50 13.53 -1.83 -9.35
N ASP A 51 12.63 -2.27 -10.24
CA ASP A 51 12.95 -2.72 -11.61
C ASP A 51 13.62 -1.61 -12.47
N LYS A 52 13.47 -0.33 -12.08
CA LYS A 52 14.16 0.80 -12.73
C LYS A 52 15.51 1.16 -12.09
N ASP A 53 15.84 0.57 -10.94
CA ASP A 53 17.09 0.83 -10.20
C ASP A 53 18.11 -0.32 -10.34
N ASP A 54 17.76 -1.41 -11.03
CA ASP A 54 18.74 -2.44 -11.46
C ASP A 54 19.52 -1.93 -12.70
N MET A 55 20.33 -0.89 -12.49
CA MET A 55 21.46 -0.60 -13.37
C MET A 55 22.72 -1.07 -12.62
N PRO A 56 23.29 -2.23 -12.97
CA PRO A 56 24.51 -2.70 -12.35
C PRO A 56 25.66 -1.75 -12.73
N TYR A 57 26.27 -1.12 -11.73
CA TYR A 57 27.58 -0.48 -11.85
C TYR A 57 28.70 -1.51 -11.68
#